data_AF-A0A540R7T3-F1
#
_entry.id   AF-A0A540R7T3-F1
#
_cell.length_a   1.000
_cell.length_b   1.000
_cell.length_c   1.000
_cell.angle_alpha   90.00
_cell.angle_beta   90.00
_cell.angle_gamma   90.00
#
_symmetry.space_group_name_H-M   'P 1'
#
loop_
_entity.id
_entity.type
_entity.pdbx_description
1 polymer ?
#
loop_
_entity_poly.entity_id
_entity_poly.type
_entity_poly.pdbx_seq_one_letter_code
_entity_poly.pdbx_strand_id
1 'polypeptide(L)'
;MATRIPSEVVLDGYSLAEQHQIDHIFLTEGGPFSLLAVVGLVLIAIAGWRFRWLLIPGVLLALHRLWWIPVLAYRLFDDPAAAGYAAQYYPLYWLPQTLALIAAAVVLYLVGSLARRMNRR
;
A
#
# COMPACT_ATOMS: atom_id res chain seq x y z
N MET A 1 -25.77 27.14 27.25
CA MET A 1 -24.67 26.21 27.63
C MET A 1 -24.39 25.34 26.42
N ALA A 2 -23.39 25.70 25.61
CA ALA A 2 -23.02 24.92 24.43
C ALA A 2 -22.10 23.76 24.84
N THR A 3 -22.43 22.55 24.42
CA THR A 3 -21.63 21.34 24.62
C THR A 3 -20.29 21.48 23.91
N ARG A 4 -19.20 21.64 24.68
CA ARG A 4 -17.83 21.51 24.16
C ARG A 4 -17.64 20.09 23.66
N ILE A 5 -17.43 19.92 22.36
CA ILE A 5 -16.84 18.70 21.81
C ILE A 5 -15.44 18.59 22.44
N PRO A 6 -15.05 17.46 23.03
CA PRO A 6 -13.74 17.32 23.66
C PRO A 6 -12.64 17.63 22.64
N SER A 7 -11.81 18.61 22.96
CA SER A 7 -10.66 19.07 22.18
C SER A 7 -9.43 18.19 22.44
N GLU A 8 -9.62 16.88 22.54
CA GLU A 8 -8.50 15.96 22.71
C GLU A 8 -7.75 15.91 21.38
N VAL A 9 -6.76 16.79 21.26
CA VAL A 9 -5.73 16.78 20.23
C VAL A 9 -4.93 15.50 20.44
N VAL A 10 -5.18 14.47 19.65
CA VAL A 10 -4.50 13.17 19.77
C VAL A 10 -3.22 13.10 18.91
N LEU A 11 -2.94 14.11 18.08
CA LEU A 11 -1.62 14.30 17.44
C LEU A 11 -1.31 15.80 17.28
N ASP A 12 -0.05 16.19 17.44
CA ASP A 12 0.48 17.54 17.18
C ASP A 12 -0.17 18.18 15.94
N GLY A 13 -1.17 19.05 16.14
CA GLY A 13 -1.73 19.91 15.11
C GLY A 13 -3.03 19.48 14.40
N TYR A 14 -3.57 18.27 14.62
CA TYR A 14 -4.83 17.84 13.97
C TYR A 14 -5.99 17.62 14.93
N SER A 15 -7.18 18.00 14.48
CA SER A 15 -8.44 17.66 15.15
C SER A 15 -8.82 16.19 14.92
N LEU A 16 -9.60 15.63 15.85
CA LEU A 16 -10.16 14.28 15.76
C LEU A 16 -10.98 14.06 14.46
N ALA A 17 -11.58 15.14 13.93
CA ALA A 17 -12.34 15.11 12.69
C ALA A 17 -11.44 14.93 11.46
N GLU A 18 -10.26 15.57 11.43
CA GLU A 18 -9.31 15.46 10.32
C GLU A 18 -8.64 14.07 10.29
N GLN A 19 -8.32 13.52 11.46
CA GLN A 19 -7.85 12.13 11.56
C GLN A 19 -8.88 11.14 11.03
N HIS A 20 -10.16 11.34 11.39
CA HIS A 20 -11.24 10.50 10.89
C HIS A 20 -11.41 10.58 9.36
N GLN A 21 -11.16 11.75 8.76
CA GLN A 21 -11.18 11.91 7.31
C GLN A 21 -10.00 11.19 6.63
N ILE A 22 -8.80 11.22 7.23
CA ILE A 22 -7.64 10.47 6.73
C ILE A 22 -7.90 8.96 6.82
N ASP A 23 -8.45 8.48 7.94
CA ASP A 23 -8.83 7.08 8.11
C ASP A 23 -9.90 6.64 7.10
N HIS A 24 -10.82 7.54 6.74
CA HIS A 24 -11.81 7.26 5.69
C HIS A 24 -11.14 6.99 4.33
N ILE A 25 -10.05 7.70 3.99
CA ILE A 25 -9.25 7.42 2.78
C ILE A 25 -8.65 6.02 2.85
N PHE A 26 -8.19 5.58 4.02
CA PHE A 26 -7.65 4.22 4.16
C PHE A 26 -8.70 3.15 3.90
N LEU A 27 -9.95 3.40 4.28
CA LEU A 27 -11.06 2.48 4.06
C LEU A 27 -11.56 2.46 2.62
N THR A 28 -11.72 3.64 2.01
CA THR A 28 -12.33 3.76 0.67
C THR A 28 -11.32 3.55 -0.45
N GLU A 29 -10.08 4.02 -0.27
CA GLU A 29 -9.04 3.97 -1.28
C GLU A 29 -7.83 3.14 -0.87
N GLY A 30 -7.67 2.83 0.40
CA GLY A 30 -6.47 2.18 0.93
C GLY A 30 -6.36 0.67 0.69
N GLY A 31 -7.35 0.01 0.08
CA GLY A 31 -7.25 -1.43 -0.19
C GLY A 31 -5.97 -1.81 -0.97
N PRO A 32 -5.09 -2.68 -0.45
CA PRO A 32 -3.81 -3.00 -1.11
C PRO A 32 -4.00 -3.80 -2.40
N PHE A 33 -5.10 -4.55 -2.54
CA PHE A 33 -5.45 -5.33 -3.73
C PHE A 33 -6.16 -4.50 -4.81
N SER A 34 -5.42 -3.56 -5.39
CA SER A 34 -5.87 -2.79 -6.56
C SER A 34 -5.61 -3.51 -7.89
N LEU A 35 -6.18 -3.02 -8.99
CA LEU A 35 -5.83 -3.47 -10.34
C LEU A 35 -4.32 -3.35 -10.62
N LEU A 36 -3.68 -2.25 -10.19
CA LEU A 36 -2.23 -2.07 -10.34
C LEU A 36 -1.46 -3.13 -9.53
N ALA A 37 -1.95 -3.49 -8.35
CA ALA A 37 -1.32 -4.53 -7.55
C ALA A 37 -1.39 -5.89 -8.26
N VAL A 38 -2.54 -6.22 -8.85
CA VAL A 38 -2.72 -7.44 -9.66
C VAL A 38 -1.78 -7.45 -10.87
N VAL A 39 -1.70 -6.34 -11.61
CA VAL A 39 -0.74 -6.20 -12.73
C VAL A 39 0.69 -6.41 -12.22
N GLY A 40 1.04 -5.82 -11.08
CA GLY A 40 2.34 -6.02 -10.43
C GLY A 40 2.64 -7.49 -10.15
N LEU A 41 1.69 -8.22 -9.55
CA LEU A 41 1.83 -9.66 -9.29
C LEU A 41 2.05 -10.47 -10.59
N VAL A 42 1.34 -10.13 -11.66
CA VAL A 42 1.53 -10.77 -12.98
C VAL A 42 2.94 -10.51 -13.50
N LEU A 43 3.44 -9.28 -13.43
CA LEU A 43 4.81 -8.95 -13.83
C LEU A 43 5.85 -9.73 -13.01
N ILE A 44 5.63 -9.86 -11.70
CA ILE A 44 6.51 -10.63 -10.81
C ILE A 44 6.53 -12.12 -11.19
N ALA A 45 5.37 -12.70 -11.51
CA ALA A 45 5.27 -14.08 -11.99
C ALA A 45 6.05 -14.28 -13.30
N ILE A 46 5.87 -13.37 -14.27
CA ILE A 46 6.61 -13.38 -15.54
C ILE A 46 8.10 -13.17 -15.30
N ALA A 47 8.50 -12.36 -14.32
CA ALA A 47 9.90 -12.13 -13.97
C ALA A 47 10.57 -13.38 -13.41
N GLY A 48 9.86 -14.14 -12.58
CA GLY A 48 10.30 -15.45 -12.09
C GLY A 48 10.54 -16.42 -13.23
N TRP A 49 9.61 -16.46 -14.20
CA TRP A 49 9.63 -17.39 -15.32
C TRP A 49 10.61 -17.01 -16.45
N ARG A 50 10.51 -15.81 -17.04
CA ARG A 50 11.23 -15.45 -18.29
C ARG A 50 12.04 -14.16 -18.20
N PHE A 51 11.40 -13.06 -17.84
CA PHE A 51 11.89 -11.71 -18.07
C PHE A 51 12.24 -11.03 -16.76
N ARG A 52 13.43 -11.32 -16.22
CA ARG A 52 13.85 -10.87 -14.88
C ARG A 52 13.78 -9.35 -14.66
N TRP A 53 13.91 -8.56 -15.73
CA TRP A 53 13.83 -7.10 -15.68
C TRP A 53 12.43 -6.59 -15.28
N LEU A 54 11.39 -7.42 -15.38
CA LEU A 54 10.03 -7.09 -14.92
C LEU A 54 9.86 -7.11 -13.39
N LEU A 55 10.86 -7.61 -12.64
CA LEU A 55 10.72 -7.75 -11.18
C LEU A 55 10.54 -6.39 -10.49
N ILE A 56 11.40 -5.42 -10.82
CA ILE A 56 11.35 -4.08 -10.21
C ILE A 56 10.02 -3.38 -10.52
N PRO A 57 9.59 -3.20 -11.78
CA PRO A 57 8.30 -2.58 -12.06
C PRO A 57 7.12 -3.38 -11.49
N GLY A 58 7.23 -4.71 -11.42
CA GLY A 58 6.23 -5.56 -10.79
C GLY A 58 6.08 -5.30 -9.29
N VAL A 59 7.19 -5.22 -8.56
CA VAL A 59 7.18 -4.87 -7.12
C VAL A 59 6.66 -3.45 -6.91
N LEU A 60 7.07 -2.51 -7.76
CA LEU A 60 6.58 -1.14 -7.70
C LEU A 60 5.05 -1.09 -7.90
N LEU A 61 4.51 -1.79 -8.90
CA LEU A 61 3.06 -1.79 -9.10
C LEU A 61 2.31 -2.55 -7.98
N ALA A 62 2.87 -3.67 -7.52
CA ALA A 62 2.32 -4.48 -6.43
C ALA A 62 2.14 -3.65 -5.15
N LEU A 63 3.17 -2.90 -4.75
CA LEU A 63 3.19 -2.19 -3.47
C LEU A 63 2.78 -0.71 -3.59
N HIS A 64 2.20 -0.29 -4.72
CA HIS A 64 2.05 1.13 -5.02
C HIS A 64 1.25 1.95 -4.01
N ARG A 65 0.32 1.31 -3.28
CA ARG A 65 -0.46 2.00 -2.26
C ARG A 65 0.40 2.50 -1.10
N LEU A 66 1.56 1.89 -0.82
CA LEU A 66 2.46 2.32 0.25
C LEU A 66 2.99 3.75 0.05
N TRP A 67 3.15 4.21 -1.20
CA TRP A 67 3.52 5.60 -1.49
C TRP A 67 2.38 6.43 -2.06
N TRP A 68 1.41 5.82 -2.75
CA TRP A 68 0.30 6.56 -3.31
C TRP A 68 -0.65 7.11 -2.25
N ILE A 69 -0.93 6.35 -1.17
CA ILE A 69 -1.80 6.83 -0.10
C ILE A 69 -1.22 8.06 0.63
N PRO A 70 0.08 8.10 0.99
CA PRO A 70 0.72 9.32 1.47
C PRO A 70 0.61 10.52 0.51
N VAL A 71 0.80 10.29 -0.79
CA VAL A 71 0.67 11.34 -1.82
C VAL A 71 -0.78 11.84 -1.92
N LEU A 72 -1.75 10.93 -1.82
CA LEU A 72 -3.17 11.28 -1.85
C LEU A 72 -3.55 12.10 -0.61
N ALA A 73 -3.10 11.70 0.58
CA ALA A 73 -3.30 12.45 1.82
C ALA A 73 -2.70 13.86 1.71
N TYR A 74 -1.46 13.98 1.25
CA TYR A 74 -0.85 15.29 0.99
C TYR A 74 -1.72 16.18 0.11
N ARG A 75 -2.22 15.64 -1.01
CA ARG A 75 -3.01 16.42 -1.98
C ARG A 75 -4.40 16.81 -1.48
N LEU A 76 -5.03 15.98 -0.67
CA LEU A 76 -6.39 16.23 -0.18
C LEU A 76 -6.42 17.25 0.96
N PHE A 77 -5.38 17.28 1.79
CA PHE A 77 -5.28 18.18 2.94
C PHE A 77 -4.33 19.37 2.72
N ASP A 78 -3.58 19.38 1.61
CA ASP A 78 -2.52 20.36 1.31
C ASP A 78 -1.50 20.52 2.45
N ASP A 79 -1.24 19.42 3.17
CA ASP A 79 -0.43 19.43 4.38
C ASP A 79 0.59 18.27 4.40
N PRO A 80 1.90 18.56 4.50
CA PRO A 80 2.93 17.53 4.60
C PRO A 80 2.78 16.64 5.85
N ALA A 81 2.19 17.13 6.93
CA ALA A 81 1.97 16.33 8.13
C ALA A 81 0.95 15.20 7.88
N ALA A 82 -0.08 15.43 7.07
CA ALA A 82 -1.04 14.40 6.63
C ALA A 82 -0.35 13.29 5.82
N ALA A 83 0.63 13.66 4.99
CA ALA A 83 1.43 12.71 4.23
C ALA A 83 2.30 11.83 5.16
N GLY A 84 2.94 12.45 6.16
CA GLY A 84 3.75 11.75 7.16
C GLY A 84 2.92 10.78 8.00
N TYR A 85 1.74 11.23 8.46
CA TYR A 85 0.78 10.40 9.16
C TYR A 85 0.35 9.19 8.30
N ALA A 86 -0.08 9.45 7.06
CA ALA A 86 -0.47 8.38 6.14
C ALA A 86 0.68 7.40 5.89
N ALA A 87 1.92 7.86 5.71
CA ALA A 87 3.07 6.98 5.49
C ALA A 87 3.36 6.05 6.69
N GLN A 88 3.13 6.55 7.91
CA GLN A 88 3.37 5.78 9.13
C GLN A 88 2.24 4.78 9.42
N TYR A 89 0.98 5.20 9.30
CA TYR A 89 -0.16 4.43 9.80
C TYR A 89 -0.84 3.58 8.73
N TYR A 90 -0.80 3.97 7.45
CA TYR A 90 -1.41 3.20 6.37
C TYR A 90 -0.89 1.74 6.29
N PRO A 91 0.44 1.47 6.34
CA PRO A 91 0.94 0.11 6.28
C PRO A 91 0.50 -0.74 7.48
N LEU A 92 0.32 -0.11 8.65
CA LEU A 92 -0.13 -0.78 9.87
C LEU A 92 -1.63 -1.10 9.80
N TYR A 93 -2.43 -0.19 9.24
CA TYR A 93 -3.87 -0.36 9.05
C TYR A 93 -4.18 -1.59 8.18
N TRP A 94 -3.46 -1.74 7.07
CA TRP A 94 -3.62 -2.85 6.11
C TRP A 94 -2.56 -3.94 6.28
N LEU A 95 -1.97 -4.08 7.47
CA LEU A 95 -0.82 -4.95 7.69
C LEU A 95 -1.08 -6.40 7.25
N PRO A 96 -2.18 -7.08 7.65
CA PRO A 96 -2.43 -8.46 7.24
C PRO A 96 -2.50 -8.63 5.72
N GLN A 97 -3.20 -7.72 5.03
CA GLN A 97 -3.42 -7.77 3.59
C GLN A 97 -2.13 -7.41 2.82
N THR A 98 -1.35 -6.47 3.33
CA THR A 98 -0.04 -6.10 2.78
C THR A 98 0.94 -7.28 2.89
N LEU A 99 0.97 -7.97 4.03
CA LEU A 99 1.77 -9.19 4.21
C LEU A 99 1.30 -10.32 3.28
N ALA A 100 0.00 -10.52 3.14
CA ALA A 100 -0.56 -11.51 2.21
C ALA A 100 -0.15 -11.21 0.75
N LEU A 101 -0.19 -9.94 0.35
CA LEU A 101 0.24 -9.49 -0.98
C LEU A 101 1.74 -9.74 -1.22
N ILE A 102 2.59 -9.43 -0.24
CA ILE A 102 4.03 -9.72 -0.29
C ILE A 102 4.28 -11.23 -0.38
N ALA A 103 3.59 -12.03 0.43
CA ALA A 103 3.71 -13.48 0.40
C ALA A 103 3.32 -14.05 -0.97
N ALA A 104 2.20 -13.57 -1.54
CA ALA A 104 1.76 -13.96 -2.88
C ALA A 104 2.81 -13.60 -3.95
N ALA A 105 3.36 -12.39 -3.90
CA ALA A 105 4.43 -11.96 -4.81
C ALA A 105 5.66 -12.88 -4.74
N VAL A 106 6.11 -13.22 -3.53
CA VAL A 106 7.25 -14.13 -3.31
C VAL A 106 6.94 -15.52 -3.87
N VAL A 107 5.78 -16.09 -3.54
CA VAL A 107 5.37 -17.41 -4.03
C VAL A 107 5.33 -17.46 -5.56
N LEU A 108 4.70 -16.47 -6.20
CA LEU A 108 4.62 -16.38 -7.66
C LEU A 108 6.00 -16.32 -8.32
N TYR A 109 6.91 -15.52 -7.77
CA TYR A 109 8.28 -15.43 -8.27
C TYR A 109 9.02 -16.78 -8.13
N LEU A 110 8.92 -17.42 -6.97
CA LEU A 110 9.60 -18.69 -6.69
C LEU A 110 9.08 -19.82 -7.58
N VAL A 111 7.76 -19.95 -7.72
CA VAL A 111 7.12 -20.94 -8.61
C VAL A 111 7.55 -20.73 -10.05
N GLY A 112 7.49 -19.49 -10.56
CA GLY A 112 7.95 -19.18 -11.91
C GLY A 112 9.44 -19.50 -12.11
N SER A 113 10.27 -19.18 -11.13
CA SER A 113 11.71 -19.48 -11.16
C SER A 113 11.99 -20.98 -11.16
N LEU A 114 11.23 -21.76 -10.39
CA LEU A 114 11.34 -23.22 -10.36
C LEU A 114 10.92 -23.83 -11.69
N ALA A 115 9.78 -23.42 -12.25
CA ALA A 115 9.29 -23.88 -13.55
C ALA A 115 10.32 -23.62 -14.67
N ARG A 116 10.93 -22.42 -14.69
CA ARG A 116 12.03 -22.10 -15.61
C ARG A 116 13.22 -23.05 -15.45
N ARG A 117 13.59 -23.42 -14.21
CA ARG A 117 14.72 -24.34 -13.94
C ARG A 117 14.42 -25.75 -14.42
N MET A 118 13.19 -26.23 -14.23
CA MET A 118 12.76 -27.55 -14.69
C MET A 118 12.78 -27.63 -16.22
N ASN A 119 12.32 -26.59 -16.92
CA ASN A 119 12.29 -26.57 -18.39
C ASN A 119 13.67 -26.41 -19.06
N ARG A 120 14.75 -26.29 -18.28
CA ARG A 120 16.14 -26.19 -18.78
C ARG A 120 16.96 -27.46 -18.52
N ARG A 121 16.41 -28.43 -17.79
CA ARG A 121 17.00 -29.75 -17.56
C ARG A 121 16.44 -30.72 -18.59
#